data_AF-A0A1Z8ZNT9-F1
#
_entry.id   AF-A0A1Z8ZNT9-F1
#
_cell.length_a   1.000
_cell.length_b   1.000
_cell.length_c   1.000
_cell.angle_alpha   90.00
_cell.angle_beta   90.00
_cell.angle_gamma   90.00
#
_symmetry.space_group_name_H-M   'P 1'
#
loop_
_entity.id
_entity.type
_entity.pdbx_description
1 polymer ?
#
loop_
_entity_poly.entity_id
_entity_poly.type
_entity_poly.pdbx_seq_one_letter_code
_entity_poly.pdbx_strand_id
1 'polypeptide(L)'
;MKLSKHILKALIAGAALLALPVSAAEPSVPDFSKGMPGVNLEKNEKVNGNETFQLKTALSSKEFSTTLIKFLGPGWGVRKLNREEMILAANKGRTSNATVNLAVYKSAKVPGVNIRVIHLEYKEGNRGPSVEIAVIREEKD
;
A
#
# COMPACT_ATOMS: atom_id res chain seq x y z
N MET A 1 -32.67 9.61 69.16
CA MET A 1 -32.22 10.79 68.38
C MET A 1 -30.78 11.12 68.74
N LYS A 2 -29.81 10.79 67.88
CA LYS A 2 -28.55 11.53 67.64
C LYS A 2 -27.71 10.74 66.63
N LEU A 3 -27.64 11.28 65.42
CA LEU A 3 -26.80 10.82 64.31
C LEU A 3 -25.31 11.00 64.65
N SER A 4 -24.48 10.04 64.26
CA SER A 4 -23.07 10.28 63.96
C SER A 4 -22.78 9.81 62.53
N LYS A 5 -22.43 10.78 61.68
CA LYS A 5 -22.03 10.61 60.28
C LYS A 5 -20.53 10.37 60.25
N HIS A 6 -20.04 9.28 59.66
CA HIS A 6 -18.75 9.26 58.94
C HIS A 6 -18.79 8.12 57.88
N ILE A 7 -18.81 8.47 56.59
CA ILE A 7 -17.69 8.24 55.62
C ILE A 7 -17.56 6.75 55.28
N LEU A 8 -17.92 6.26 54.08
CA LEU A 8 -17.22 6.54 52.83
C LEU A 8 -18.09 6.11 51.63
N LYS A 9 -18.25 7.01 50.65
CA LYS A 9 -18.83 6.71 49.34
C LYS A 9 -17.87 5.83 48.54
N ALA A 10 -18.26 4.61 48.19
CA ALA A 10 -17.60 3.86 47.12
C ALA A 10 -18.30 4.20 45.80
N LEU A 11 -17.76 5.18 45.08
CA LEU A 11 -18.15 5.51 43.71
C LEU A 11 -17.49 4.49 42.78
N ILE A 12 -18.20 3.43 42.40
CA ILE A 12 -17.79 2.60 41.26
C ILE A 12 -18.33 3.28 40.02
N ALA A 13 -17.59 4.27 39.51
CA ALA A 13 -17.78 4.75 38.15
C ALA A 13 -17.26 3.67 37.20
N GLY A 14 -18.15 2.75 36.82
CA GLY A 14 -17.89 1.79 35.75
C GLY A 14 -17.69 2.57 34.46
N ALA A 15 -16.44 2.72 34.04
CA ALA A 15 -16.11 3.17 32.71
C ALA A 15 -16.59 2.11 31.72
N ALA A 16 -17.82 2.26 31.22
CA ALA A 16 -18.26 1.58 30.02
C ALA A 16 -17.37 2.08 28.88
N LEU A 17 -16.32 1.32 28.56
CA LEU A 17 -15.60 1.48 27.31
C LEU A 17 -16.62 1.23 26.20
N LEU A 18 -17.16 2.31 25.64
CA LEU A 18 -17.87 2.26 24.38
C LEU A 18 -16.84 1.78 23.34
N ALA A 19 -16.84 0.47 23.10
CA ALA A 19 -16.19 -0.10 21.92
C ALA A 19 -16.94 0.47 20.72
N LEU A 20 -16.46 1.61 20.22
CA LEU A 20 -16.87 2.12 18.92
C LEU A 20 -16.66 0.97 17.93
N PRO A 21 -17.68 0.58 17.15
CA PRO A 21 -17.42 -0.35 16.06
C PRO A 21 -16.36 0.32 15.19
N VAL A 22 -15.17 -0.29 15.12
CA VAL A 22 -14.21 0.02 14.08
C VAL A 22 -14.97 -0.30 12.79
N SER A 23 -15.61 0.72 12.22
CA SER A 23 -16.07 0.68 10.85
C SER A 23 -14.80 0.37 10.07
N ALA A 24 -14.66 -0.90 9.65
CA ALA A 24 -13.57 -1.31 8.81
C ALA A 24 -13.63 -0.39 7.60
N ALA A 25 -12.68 0.55 7.53
CA ALA A 25 -12.66 1.55 6.48
C ALA A 25 -12.87 0.84 5.15
N GLU A 26 -13.84 1.32 4.36
CA GLU A 26 -14.10 0.71 3.07
C GLU A 26 -12.77 0.60 2.32
N PRO A 27 -12.47 -0.58 1.76
CA PRO A 27 -11.21 -0.82 1.09
C PRO A 27 -11.07 0.22 -0.01
N SER A 28 -10.08 1.07 0.16
CA SER A 28 -9.74 2.16 -0.74
C SER A 28 -8.34 1.91 -1.26
N VAL A 29 -7.99 2.58 -2.35
CA VAL A 29 -6.60 2.61 -2.81
C VAL A 29 -5.78 3.30 -1.72
N PRO A 30 -4.76 2.65 -1.14
CA PRO A 30 -3.93 3.31 -0.15
C PRO A 30 -3.21 4.51 -0.75
N ASP A 31 -3.03 5.54 0.07
CA ASP A 31 -2.25 6.71 -0.32
C ASP A 31 -0.75 6.42 -0.17
N PHE A 32 -0.09 6.09 -1.28
CA PHE A 32 1.35 5.80 -1.31
C PHE A 32 2.22 7.03 -0.99
N SER A 33 1.67 8.24 -0.99
CA SER A 33 2.40 9.44 -0.59
C SER A 33 2.67 9.51 0.91
N LYS A 34 1.88 8.80 1.72
CA LYS A 34 2.05 8.72 3.18
C LYS A 34 3.19 7.81 3.62
N GLY A 35 3.86 7.17 2.66
CA GLY A 35 4.97 6.26 2.90
C GLY A 35 4.50 4.85 3.24
N MET A 36 5.41 3.90 3.04
CA MET A 36 5.26 2.49 3.39
C MET A 36 6.55 2.04 4.12
N PRO A 37 6.50 1.06 5.03
CA PRO A 37 7.71 0.61 5.73
C PRO A 37 8.81 0.15 4.76
N GLY A 38 10.05 0.58 5.03
CA GLY A 38 11.23 0.18 4.25
C GLY A 38 11.34 0.80 2.85
N VAL A 39 10.54 1.84 2.55
CA VAL A 39 10.58 2.54 1.26
C VAL A 39 10.54 4.05 1.46
N ASN A 40 11.24 4.77 0.59
CA ASN A 40 11.26 6.24 0.55
C ASN A 40 10.66 6.71 -0.77
N LEU A 41 9.72 7.65 -0.70
CA LEU A 41 9.16 8.29 -1.90
C LEU A 41 10.16 9.32 -2.43
N GLU A 42 10.59 9.15 -3.68
CA GLU A 42 11.47 10.10 -4.37
C GLU A 42 10.67 11.06 -5.23
N LYS A 43 9.62 10.57 -5.90
CA LYS A 43 8.82 11.36 -6.84
C LYS A 43 7.39 10.85 -6.93
N ASN A 44 6.45 11.77 -7.08
CA ASN A 44 5.05 11.50 -7.43
C ASN A 44 4.71 12.26 -8.71
N GLU A 45 4.16 11.55 -9.70
CA GLU A 45 3.66 12.12 -10.95
C GLU A 45 2.17 11.80 -11.10
N LYS A 46 1.38 12.81 -11.46
CA LYS A 46 -0.04 12.64 -11.81
C LYS A 46 -0.25 13.07 -13.25
N VAL A 47 -0.71 12.16 -14.10
CA VAL A 47 -0.97 12.41 -15.52
C VAL A 47 -2.30 11.76 -15.88
N ASN A 48 -3.24 12.53 -16.44
CA ASN A 48 -4.55 12.05 -16.91
C ASN A 48 -5.29 11.18 -15.87
N GLY A 49 -5.30 11.61 -14.60
CA GLY A 49 -5.97 10.88 -13.51
C GLY A 49 -5.27 9.61 -13.00
N ASN A 50 -4.17 9.20 -13.64
CA ASN A 50 -3.29 8.13 -13.16
C ASN A 50 -2.19 8.71 -12.27
N GLU A 51 -1.87 8.00 -11.19
CA GLU A 51 -0.84 8.40 -10.22
C GLU A 51 0.31 7.41 -10.27
N THR A 52 1.53 7.91 -10.41
CA THR A 52 2.76 7.10 -10.42
C THR A 52 3.70 7.58 -9.31
N PHE A 53 4.12 6.65 -8.47
CA PHE A 53 5.00 6.87 -7.33
C PHE A 53 6.33 6.17 -7.61
N GLN A 54 7.42 6.93 -7.60
CA GLN A 54 8.78 6.42 -7.71
C GLN A 54 9.38 6.36 -6.31
N LEU A 55 9.80 5.17 -5.92
CA LEU A 55 10.30 4.85 -4.59
C LEU A 55 11.73 4.33 -4.68
N LYS A 56 12.53 4.62 -3.65
CA LYS A 56 13.75 3.88 -3.35
C LYS A 56 13.51 2.90 -2.20
N THR A 57 14.17 1.76 -2.25
CA THR A 57 14.07 0.76 -1.20
C THR A 57 15.34 -0.06 -1.08
N ALA A 58 15.63 -0.53 0.12
CA ALA A 58 16.64 -1.56 0.36
C ALA A 58 16.05 -2.99 0.30
N LEU A 59 14.72 -3.10 0.19
CA LEU A 59 14.03 -4.39 0.17
C LEU A 59 14.25 -5.11 -1.16
N SER A 60 14.52 -6.40 -1.07
CA SER A 60 14.43 -7.29 -2.24
C SER A 60 13.01 -7.29 -2.80
N SER A 61 12.83 -7.72 -4.04
CA SER A 61 11.51 -7.77 -4.67
C SER A 61 10.49 -8.60 -3.85
N LYS A 62 10.92 -9.70 -3.26
CA LYS A 62 10.06 -10.57 -2.44
C LYS A 62 9.64 -9.90 -1.12
N GLU A 63 10.58 -9.27 -0.43
CA GLU A 63 10.29 -8.52 0.79
C GLU A 63 9.38 -7.34 0.50
N PHE A 64 9.67 -6.58 -0.56
CA PHE A 64 8.84 -5.48 -1.01
C PHE A 64 7.40 -5.94 -1.29
N SER A 65 7.22 -7.02 -2.06
CA SER A 65 5.88 -7.56 -2.35
C SER A 65 5.14 -7.99 -1.07
N THR A 66 5.85 -8.59 -0.11
CA THR A 66 5.27 -8.99 1.18
C THR A 66 4.87 -7.79 2.04
N THR A 67 5.67 -6.72 2.02
CA THR A 67 5.33 -5.47 2.71
C THR A 67 4.17 -4.77 2.02
N LEU A 68 4.17 -4.71 0.69
CA LEU A 68 3.13 -4.08 -0.09
C LEU A 68 1.78 -4.77 0.11
N ILE A 69 1.70 -6.10 0.02
CA ILE A 69 0.40 -6.79 0.18
C ILE A 69 -0.21 -6.53 1.57
N LYS A 70 0.63 -6.40 2.62
CA LYS A 70 0.18 -6.02 3.96
C LYS A 70 -0.29 -4.56 4.01
N PHE A 71 0.44 -3.66 3.35
CA PHE A 71 0.08 -2.24 3.27
C PHE A 71 -1.21 -2.00 2.49
N LEU A 72 -1.43 -2.76 1.40
CA LEU A 72 -2.67 -2.75 0.63
C LEU A 72 -3.88 -3.21 1.45
N GLY A 73 -3.66 -4.14 2.38
CA GLY A 73 -4.69 -4.69 3.24
C GLY A 73 -5.54 -5.77 2.55
N PRO A 74 -6.56 -6.28 3.26
CA PRO A 74 -7.32 -7.44 2.82
C PRO A 74 -8.18 -7.13 1.57
N GLY A 75 -8.16 -8.07 0.63
CA GLY A 75 -8.97 -8.00 -0.61
C GLY A 75 -8.17 -7.63 -1.86
N TRP A 76 -6.93 -7.17 -1.69
CA TRP A 76 -5.98 -7.03 -2.80
C TRP A 76 -5.32 -8.37 -3.10
N GLY A 77 -5.17 -8.69 -4.38
CA GLY A 77 -4.51 -9.90 -4.83
C GLY A 77 -3.79 -9.67 -6.16
N VAL A 78 -2.71 -10.42 -6.38
CA VAL A 78 -1.96 -10.38 -7.64
C VAL A 78 -2.79 -11.04 -8.74
N ARG A 79 -2.85 -10.41 -9.91
CA ARG A 79 -3.42 -11.02 -11.12
C ARG A 79 -2.31 -11.44 -12.08
N LYS A 80 -2.66 -12.36 -12.99
CA LYS A 80 -1.80 -12.72 -14.12
C LYS A 80 -1.55 -11.49 -14.98
N LEU A 81 -0.31 -11.35 -15.44
CA LEU A 81 0.09 -10.29 -16.35
C LEU A 81 -0.48 -10.54 -17.75
N ASN A 82 -0.91 -9.47 -18.40
CA ASN A 82 -1.28 -9.51 -19.80
C ASN A 82 -0.03 -9.33 -20.70
N ARG A 83 -0.22 -9.42 -22.02
CA ARG A 83 0.88 -9.34 -23.00
C ARG A 83 1.61 -7.99 -22.94
N GLU A 84 0.86 -6.90 -22.82
CA GLU A 84 1.42 -5.54 -22.78
C GLU A 84 2.30 -5.32 -21.55
N GLU A 85 1.90 -5.85 -20.40
CA GLU A 85 2.67 -5.80 -19.16
C GLU A 85 3.94 -6.65 -19.24
N MET A 86 3.87 -7.83 -19.86
CA MET A 86 5.06 -8.63 -20.10
C MET A 86 6.05 -7.91 -21.04
N ILE A 87 5.54 -7.25 -22.09
CA ILE A 87 6.36 -6.42 -23.00
C ILE A 87 6.96 -5.23 -22.24
N LEU A 88 6.17 -4.55 -21.42
CA LEU A 88 6.62 -3.43 -20.59
C LEU A 88 7.76 -3.85 -19.66
N ALA A 89 7.62 -4.98 -18.96
CA ALA A 89 8.66 -5.51 -18.07
C ALA A 89 9.95 -5.81 -18.84
N ALA A 90 9.84 -6.48 -20.00
CA ALA A 90 10.99 -6.79 -20.85
C ALA A 90 11.69 -5.52 -21.35
N ASN A 91 10.93 -4.51 -21.78
CA ASN A 91 11.48 -3.25 -22.27
C ASN A 91 12.16 -2.47 -21.15
N LYS A 92 11.51 -2.33 -19.99
CA LYS A 92 12.10 -1.68 -18.80
C LYS A 92 13.42 -2.34 -18.40
N GLY A 93 13.48 -3.67 -18.41
CA GLY A 93 14.70 -4.41 -18.05
C GLY A 93 15.87 -4.09 -18.98
N ARG A 94 15.60 -3.99 -20.29
CA ARG A 94 16.61 -3.60 -21.29
C ARG A 94 17.04 -2.15 -21.13
N THR A 95 16.09 -1.22 -21.04
CA THR A 95 16.39 0.23 -20.99
C THR A 95 17.08 0.66 -19.72
N SER A 96 16.77 -0.01 -18.60
CA SER A 96 17.29 0.35 -17.28
C SER A 96 18.49 -0.49 -16.85
N ASN A 97 18.93 -1.45 -17.67
CA ASN A 97 19.95 -2.45 -17.30
C ASN A 97 19.66 -3.09 -15.92
N ALA A 98 18.43 -3.56 -15.73
CA ALA A 98 17.93 -4.03 -14.45
C ALA A 98 17.21 -5.38 -14.59
N THR A 99 17.27 -6.18 -13.53
CA THR A 99 16.30 -7.26 -13.32
C THR A 99 14.98 -6.63 -12.92
N VAL A 100 13.89 -7.03 -13.59
CA VAL A 100 12.56 -6.46 -13.38
C VAL A 100 11.65 -7.51 -12.77
N ASN A 101 10.99 -7.15 -11.66
CA ASN A 101 9.84 -7.89 -11.17
C ASN A 101 8.59 -7.01 -11.30
N LEU A 102 7.70 -7.40 -12.21
CA LEU A 102 6.42 -6.72 -12.43
C LEU A 102 5.28 -7.52 -11.81
N ALA A 103 4.48 -6.86 -10.99
CA ALA A 103 3.24 -7.42 -10.44
C ALA A 103 2.09 -6.42 -10.60
N VAL A 104 0.88 -6.93 -10.77
CA VAL A 104 -0.33 -6.09 -10.78
C VAL A 104 -1.32 -6.62 -9.76
N TYR A 105 -1.74 -5.72 -8.87
CA TYR A 105 -2.70 -6.01 -7.82
C TYR A 105 -4.07 -5.45 -8.19
N LYS A 106 -5.11 -6.24 -7.94
CA LYS A 106 -6.51 -5.84 -8.09
C LYS A 106 -7.28 -6.20 -6.84
N SER A 107 -8.41 -5.55 -6.62
CA SER A 107 -9.35 -5.86 -5.55
C SER A 107 -10.77 -5.90 -6.10
N ALA A 108 -11.52 -6.95 -5.77
CA ALA A 108 -12.95 -7.02 -6.12
C ALA A 108 -13.78 -5.92 -5.42
N LYS A 109 -13.26 -5.37 -4.33
CA LYS A 109 -13.92 -4.31 -3.56
C LYS A 109 -13.61 -2.90 -4.08
N VAL A 110 -12.61 -2.77 -4.96
CA VAL A 110 -12.26 -1.52 -5.66
C VAL A 110 -12.23 -1.80 -7.16
N PRO A 111 -13.39 -2.05 -7.78
CA PRO A 111 -13.46 -2.41 -9.20
C PRO A 111 -12.95 -1.27 -10.09
N GLY A 112 -12.33 -1.64 -11.22
CA GLY A 112 -11.76 -0.69 -12.16
C GLY A 112 -10.45 -0.04 -11.70
N VAL A 113 -9.81 -0.52 -10.63
CA VAL A 113 -8.49 -0.04 -10.21
C VAL A 113 -7.48 -1.18 -10.20
N ASN A 114 -6.37 -0.96 -10.90
CA ASN A 114 -5.20 -1.82 -10.89
C ASN A 114 -4.01 -1.05 -10.29
N ILE A 115 -3.27 -1.71 -9.39
CA ILE A 115 -2.00 -1.19 -8.85
C ILE A 115 -0.88 -1.97 -9.52
N ARG A 116 -0.21 -1.36 -10.50
CA ARG A 116 0.95 -1.94 -11.17
C ARG A 116 2.21 -1.56 -10.42
N VAL A 117 3.07 -2.54 -10.19
CA VAL A 117 4.32 -2.38 -9.47
C VAL A 117 5.45 -2.94 -10.31
N ILE A 118 6.50 -2.14 -10.49
CA ILE A 118 7.73 -2.53 -11.18
C ILE A 118 8.87 -2.34 -10.18
N HIS A 119 9.40 -3.44 -9.67
CA HIS A 119 10.62 -3.45 -8.85
C HIS A 119 11.83 -3.66 -9.77
N LEU A 120 12.81 -2.77 -9.64
CA LEU A 120 14.00 -2.69 -10.47
C LEU A 120 15.23 -2.95 -9.60
N GLU A 121 15.95 -4.01 -9.93
CA GLU A 121 17.26 -4.32 -9.35
C GLU A 121 18.32 -4.09 -10.42
N TYR A 122 19.03 -2.96 -10.33
CA TYR A 122 20.04 -2.56 -11.31
C TYR A 122 21.24 -3.51 -11.25
N LYS A 123 21.72 -3.94 -12.43
CA LYS A 123 22.86 -4.84 -12.53
C LYS A 123 24.20 -4.13 -12.30
N GLU A 124 24.23 -2.82 -12.52
CA GLU A 124 25.44 -2.00 -12.48
C GLU A 124 25.17 -0.63 -11.85
N GLY A 125 26.20 -0.08 -11.22
CA GLY A 125 26.11 1.15 -10.43
C GLY A 125 25.45 0.86 -9.08
N ASN A 126 26.10 1.24 -7.99
CA ASN A 126 25.62 1.07 -6.61
C ASN A 126 24.39 1.94 -6.31
N ARG A 127 23.30 1.75 -7.07
CA ARG A 127 22.10 2.61 -7.07
C ARG A 127 20.99 2.09 -6.16
N GLY A 128 21.14 0.87 -5.63
CA GLY A 128 20.11 0.19 -4.84
C GLY A 128 18.83 -0.09 -5.65
N PRO A 129 17.92 -0.92 -5.14
CA PRO A 129 16.64 -1.14 -5.81
C PRO A 129 15.77 0.13 -5.89
N SER A 130 15.03 0.25 -6.98
CA SER A 130 13.98 1.25 -7.14
C SER A 130 12.64 0.59 -7.45
N VAL A 131 11.54 1.27 -7.13
CA VAL A 131 10.19 0.78 -7.40
C VAL A 131 9.33 1.86 -8.02
N GLU A 132 8.59 1.49 -9.07
CA GLU A 132 7.53 2.30 -9.65
C GLU A 132 6.19 1.67 -9.26
N ILE A 133 5.33 2.42 -8.56
CA ILE A 133 3.94 2.05 -8.30
C ILE A 133 3.04 2.95 -9.14
N ALA A 134 2.26 2.38 -10.05
CA ALA A 134 1.24 3.09 -10.81
C ALA A 134 -0.16 2.66 -10.37
N VAL A 135 -0.98 3.62 -9.97
CA VAL A 135 -2.42 3.44 -9.74
C VAL A 135 -3.14 3.76 -11.05
N ILE A 136 -3.66 2.72 -11.68
CA ILE A 136 -4.32 2.78 -12.99
C ILE A 136 -5.82 2.64 -12.76
N ARG A 137 -6.58 3.64 -13.18
CA ARG A 137 -8.05 3.63 -13.13
C ARG A 137 -8.55 3.33 -14.54
N GLU A 138 -9.31 2.26 -14.68
CA GLU A 138 -10.01 1.95 -15.93
C GLU A 138 -11.07 3.03 -16.14
N GLU A 139 -11.09 3.65 -17.32
CA GLU A 139 -12.18 4.54 -17.70
C GLU A 139 -13.47 3.71 -17.75
N LYS A 140 -14.54 4.24 -17.14
CA LYS A 140 -15.87 3.70 -17.38
C LYS A 140 -16.29 4.19 -18.76
N ASP A 141 -16.25 3.31 -19.74
CA ASP A 141 -16.91 3.51 -21.03
C ASP A 141 -18.39 3.88 -20.86
#